data_AF-Q1HNK9-F1
#
_entry.id   AF-Q1HNK9-F1
#
_cell.length_a   1.000
_cell.length_b   1.000
_cell.length_c   1.000
_cell.angle_alpha   90.00
_cell.angle_beta   90.00
_cell.angle_gamma   90.00
#
_symmetry.space_group_name_H-M   'P 1'
#
loop_
_entity.id
_entity.type
_entity.pdbx_description
1 polymer ?
#
loop_
_entity_poly.entity_id
_entity_poly.type
_entity_poly.pdbx_seq_one_letter_code
_entity_poly.pdbx_strand_id
1 'polypeptide(L)'
;TVIIPTLLLIPMVWLVPTKWLWPSSLTHSLLIALISLTWLKNLTETGWTSLNKFLATDPLSTPLLVLTCWLLPLMILASQSHMALEPINRQRMFITLLTSLQLFLVLAFSATEMIMFYIMFEATLIPTLVLITRWGNQTARLNAGTYFLFYTLAGSLPLLVALLVLQNSTGTLSLLTLQYSDPISPTTYASKLWWAGCLLAFLVKMPLYGFHLWLP
;
A
#
# COMPACT_ATOMS: atom_id res chain seq x y z
N THR A 1 15.23 -2.24 -6.50
CA THR A 1 15.40 -3.40 -7.40
C THR A 1 14.10 -4.16 -7.65
N VAL A 2 13.19 -4.31 -6.67
CA VAL A 2 11.93 -5.06 -6.83
C VAL A 2 10.85 -4.34 -7.68
N ILE A 3 10.86 -3.00 -7.75
CA ILE A 3 9.82 -2.20 -8.43
C ILE A 3 9.76 -2.46 -9.95
N ILE A 4 10.91 -2.63 -10.61
CA ILE A 4 10.94 -2.87 -12.07
C ILE A 4 10.33 -4.24 -12.40
N PRO A 5 10.75 -5.35 -11.75
CA PRO A 5 10.08 -6.64 -11.88
C PRO A 5 8.57 -6.61 -11.61
N THR A 6 8.10 -5.88 -10.59
CA THR A 6 6.65 -5.80 -10.30
C THR A 6 5.91 -5.06 -11.40
N LEU A 7 6.46 -3.97 -11.92
CA LEU A 7 5.85 -3.21 -13.03
C LEU A 7 5.78 -4.04 -14.31
N LEU A 8 6.81 -4.84 -14.59
CA LEU A 8 6.85 -5.76 -15.75
C LEU A 8 5.81 -6.90 -15.67
N LEU A 9 5.28 -7.20 -14.48
CA LEU A 9 4.23 -8.21 -14.32
C LEU A 9 2.93 -7.79 -15.02
N ILE A 10 2.62 -6.49 -15.05
CA ILE A 10 1.40 -5.95 -15.69
C ILE A 10 1.35 -6.26 -17.20
N PRO A 11 2.31 -5.79 -18.03
CA PRO A 11 2.26 -6.07 -19.47
C PRO A 11 2.38 -7.57 -19.76
N MET A 12 3.11 -8.30 -18.93
CA MET A 12 3.26 -9.75 -19.06
C MET A 12 1.91 -10.48 -18.96
N VAL A 13 1.05 -10.13 -18.00
CA VAL A 13 -0.30 -10.71 -17.83
C VAL A 13 -1.17 -10.54 -19.09
N TRP A 14 -0.99 -9.43 -19.80
CA TRP A 14 -1.76 -9.14 -21.01
C TRP A 14 -1.20 -9.82 -22.26
N LEU A 15 0.12 -10.04 -22.32
CA LEU A 15 0.79 -10.62 -23.49
C LEU A 15 0.80 -12.17 -23.47
N VAL A 16 0.77 -12.79 -22.30
CA VAL A 16 0.90 -14.24 -22.15
C VAL A 16 -0.33 -15.00 -22.70
N PRO A 17 -0.13 -16.14 -23.39
CA PRO A 17 -1.23 -16.99 -23.84
C PRO A 17 -2.06 -17.53 -22.67
N THR A 18 -3.37 -17.69 -22.88
CA THR A 18 -4.35 -18.01 -21.83
C THR A 18 -3.99 -19.24 -20.99
N LYS A 19 -3.44 -20.28 -21.61
CA LYS A 19 -3.01 -21.52 -20.94
C LYS A 19 -1.92 -21.30 -19.88
N TRP A 20 -1.06 -20.31 -20.09
CA TRP A 20 0.11 -20.04 -19.25
C TRP A 20 -0.09 -18.87 -18.30
N LEU A 21 -1.27 -18.23 -18.30
CA LEU A 21 -1.53 -17.03 -17.53
C LEU A 21 -1.25 -17.23 -16.03
N TRP A 22 -1.88 -18.22 -15.40
CA TRP A 22 -1.72 -18.47 -13.96
C TRP A 22 -0.34 -19.00 -13.56
N PRO A 23 0.24 -20.02 -14.25
CA PRO A 23 1.58 -20.50 -13.93
C PRO A 23 2.64 -19.41 -14.09
N SER A 24 2.53 -18.59 -15.14
CA SER A 24 3.52 -17.56 -15.42
C SER A 24 3.41 -16.36 -14.46
N SER A 25 2.19 -15.93 -14.10
CA SER A 25 2.01 -14.89 -13.08
C SER A 25 2.54 -15.36 -11.72
N LEU A 26 2.30 -16.63 -11.39
CA LEU A 26 2.80 -17.26 -10.18
C LEU A 26 4.34 -17.27 -10.15
N THR A 27 4.99 -17.80 -11.18
CA THR A 27 6.45 -17.91 -11.19
C THR A 27 7.11 -16.54 -11.10
N HIS A 28 6.61 -15.55 -11.83
CA HIS A 28 7.14 -14.17 -11.77
C HIS A 28 6.94 -13.53 -10.39
N SER A 29 5.75 -13.70 -9.79
CA SER A 29 5.47 -13.22 -8.43
C SER A 29 6.35 -13.88 -7.36
N LEU A 30 6.65 -15.17 -7.52
CA LEU A 30 7.52 -15.91 -6.59
C LEU A 30 8.99 -15.49 -6.75
N LEU A 31 9.45 -15.24 -7.97
CA LEU A 31 10.78 -14.66 -8.21
C LEU A 31 10.92 -13.29 -7.54
N ILE A 32 9.90 -12.44 -7.64
CA ILE A 32 9.85 -11.14 -6.94
C ILE A 32 9.97 -11.33 -5.41
N ALA A 33 9.20 -12.27 -4.85
CA ALA A 33 9.24 -12.56 -3.42
C ALA A 33 10.64 -13.04 -2.96
N LEU A 34 11.28 -13.92 -3.75
CA LEU A 34 12.64 -14.39 -3.46
C LEU A 34 13.68 -13.27 -3.52
N ILE A 35 13.59 -12.39 -4.52
CA ILE A 35 14.48 -11.22 -4.63
C ILE A 35 14.32 -10.30 -3.41
N SER A 36 13.09 -10.13 -2.90
CA SER A 36 12.82 -9.26 -1.74
C SER A 36 13.57 -9.70 -0.48
N LEU A 37 13.85 -11.00 -0.30
CA LEU A 37 14.61 -11.51 0.85
C LEU A 37 16.03 -10.94 0.95
N THR A 38 16.58 -10.43 -0.16
CA THR A 38 17.89 -9.75 -0.13
C THR A 38 17.90 -8.52 0.78
N TRP A 39 16.74 -7.88 1.02
CA TRP A 39 16.61 -6.72 1.90
C TRP A 39 16.74 -7.06 3.40
N LEU A 40 16.50 -8.31 3.81
CA LEU A 40 16.61 -8.72 5.22
C LEU A 40 18.06 -8.76 5.71
N LYS A 41 19.06 -8.77 4.80
CA LYS A 41 20.47 -8.88 5.17
C LYS A 41 20.98 -7.69 5.98
N ASN A 42 20.32 -6.53 5.89
CA ASN A 42 20.80 -5.27 6.45
C ASN A 42 20.08 -4.86 7.75
N LEU A 43 19.31 -5.76 8.38
CA LEU A 43 18.52 -5.44 9.58
C LEU A 43 19.38 -4.98 10.78
N THR A 44 20.67 -5.32 10.80
CA THR A 44 21.59 -4.96 11.89
C THR A 44 22.11 -3.53 11.81
N GLU A 45 22.03 -2.89 10.64
CA GLU A 45 22.41 -1.49 10.50
C GLU A 45 21.20 -0.60 10.82
N THR A 46 21.34 0.28 11.80
CA THR A 46 20.26 1.16 12.30
C THR A 46 19.94 2.33 11.37
N GLY A 47 20.56 2.37 10.19
CA GLY A 47 20.46 3.47 9.24
C GLY A 47 19.45 3.24 8.11
N TRP A 48 19.09 4.33 7.45
CA TRP A 48 18.34 4.29 6.20
C TRP A 48 19.25 3.81 5.07
N THR A 49 18.80 2.79 4.36
CA THR A 49 19.41 2.35 3.10
C THR A 49 18.67 3.04 1.95
N SER A 50 19.24 4.12 1.44
CA SER A 50 18.62 4.88 0.35
C SER A 50 18.74 4.12 -0.98
N LEU A 51 17.60 3.95 -1.66
CA LEU A 51 17.53 3.40 -3.01
C LEU A 51 17.66 4.53 -4.05
N ASN A 52 16.95 5.64 -3.80
CA ASN A 52 16.93 6.88 -4.58
C ASN A 52 16.56 8.05 -3.65
N LYS A 53 16.55 9.30 -4.15
CA LYS A 53 16.18 10.49 -3.36
C LYS A 53 14.82 10.38 -2.64
N PHE A 54 13.84 9.73 -3.28
CA PHE A 54 12.47 9.59 -2.77
C PHE A 54 12.17 8.24 -2.13
N LEU A 55 13.08 7.28 -2.24
CA LEU A 55 12.85 5.90 -1.80
C LEU A 55 14.00 5.42 -0.94
N ALA A 56 13.70 4.99 0.28
CA ALA A 56 14.66 4.40 1.20
C ALA A 56 14.02 3.30 2.03
N THR A 57 14.84 2.44 2.57
CA THR A 57 14.42 1.32 3.41
C THR A 57 15.14 1.36 4.76
N ASP A 58 14.40 1.11 5.82
CA ASP A 58 14.84 1.14 7.22
C ASP A 58 14.46 -0.20 7.90
N PRO A 59 14.92 -0.50 9.12
CA PRO A 59 14.65 -1.80 9.75
C PRO A 59 13.15 -2.04 10.04
N LEU A 60 12.31 -0.98 10.03
CA LEU A 60 10.86 -1.10 10.19
C LEU A 60 10.11 -1.38 8.87
N SER A 61 10.46 -0.70 7.79
CA SER A 61 9.84 -0.90 6.46
C SER A 61 10.31 -2.18 5.79
N THR A 62 11.55 -2.63 6.03
CA THR A 62 12.10 -3.82 5.35
C THR A 62 11.28 -5.11 5.57
N PRO A 63 10.83 -5.48 6.79
CA PRO A 63 10.01 -6.67 6.97
C PRO A 63 8.62 -6.51 6.33
N LEU A 64 8.02 -5.32 6.41
CA LEU A 64 6.73 -5.02 5.77
C LEU A 64 6.83 -5.14 4.25
N LEU A 65 7.88 -4.61 3.65
CA LEU A 65 8.16 -4.71 2.22
C LEU A 65 8.33 -6.16 1.77
N VAL A 66 9.10 -6.97 2.51
CA VAL A 66 9.24 -8.40 2.22
C VAL A 66 7.90 -9.12 2.32
N LEU A 67 7.12 -8.85 3.37
CA LEU A 67 5.79 -9.43 3.54
C LEU A 67 4.87 -9.08 2.37
N THR A 68 4.84 -7.81 1.92
CA THR A 68 4.03 -7.40 0.75
C THR A 68 4.41 -8.15 -0.52
N CYS A 69 5.71 -8.42 -0.72
CA CYS A 69 6.18 -9.18 -1.88
C CYS A 69 5.79 -10.66 -1.79
N TRP A 70 5.76 -11.23 -0.60
CA TRP A 70 5.34 -12.61 -0.36
C TRP A 70 3.83 -12.81 -0.45
N LEU A 71 3.02 -11.79 -0.14
CA LEU A 71 1.57 -11.89 -0.24
C LEU A 71 1.08 -12.06 -1.68
N LEU A 72 1.74 -11.46 -2.68
CA LEU A 72 1.31 -11.57 -4.08
C LEU A 72 1.22 -13.03 -4.59
N PRO A 73 2.29 -13.86 -4.55
CA PRO A 73 2.20 -15.25 -5.01
C PRO A 73 1.16 -16.07 -4.23
N LEU A 74 1.03 -15.82 -2.91
CA LEU A 74 0.04 -16.48 -2.07
C LEU A 74 -1.39 -16.12 -2.47
N MET A 75 -1.68 -14.84 -2.74
CA MET A 75 -2.98 -14.38 -3.23
C MET A 75 -3.30 -14.95 -4.61
N ILE A 76 -2.30 -15.01 -5.50
CA ILE A 76 -2.46 -15.63 -6.82
C ILE A 76 -2.80 -17.12 -6.66
N LEU A 77 -2.14 -17.88 -5.78
CA LEU A 77 -2.47 -19.28 -5.51
C LEU A 77 -3.89 -19.47 -4.95
N ALA A 78 -4.26 -18.67 -3.96
CA ALA A 78 -5.55 -18.80 -3.29
C ALA A 78 -6.74 -18.48 -4.22
N SER A 79 -6.55 -17.58 -5.18
CA SER A 79 -7.63 -17.11 -6.06
C SER A 79 -7.82 -17.93 -7.35
N GLN A 80 -6.90 -18.83 -7.70
CA GLN A 80 -6.96 -19.55 -8.99
C GLN A 80 -8.25 -20.35 -9.18
N SER A 81 -8.67 -21.08 -8.13
CA SER A 81 -9.85 -21.95 -8.18
C SER A 81 -11.14 -21.14 -8.30
N HIS A 82 -11.25 -20.04 -7.55
CA HIS A 82 -12.41 -19.16 -7.57
C HIS A 82 -12.56 -18.40 -8.90
N MET A 83 -11.44 -17.98 -9.49
CA MET A 83 -11.42 -17.22 -10.75
C MET A 83 -11.52 -18.10 -12.00
N ALA A 84 -11.45 -19.43 -11.88
CA ALA A 84 -11.43 -20.35 -13.02
C ALA A 84 -12.67 -20.23 -13.93
N LEU A 85 -13.83 -19.86 -13.34
CA LEU A 85 -15.10 -19.70 -14.05
C LEU A 85 -15.27 -18.32 -14.71
N GLU A 86 -14.46 -17.33 -14.33
CA GLU A 86 -14.55 -15.98 -14.89
C GLU A 86 -13.90 -15.92 -16.29
N PRO A 87 -14.40 -15.07 -17.21
CA PRO A 87 -13.79 -14.89 -18.53
C PRO A 87 -12.36 -14.38 -18.42
N ILE A 88 -11.53 -14.76 -19.39
CA ILE A 88 -10.08 -14.51 -19.37
C ILE A 88 -9.69 -13.05 -19.16
N ASN A 89 -10.43 -12.09 -19.75
CA ASN A 89 -10.16 -10.67 -19.58
C ASN A 89 -10.37 -10.21 -18.13
N ARG A 90 -11.31 -10.81 -17.41
CA ARG A 90 -11.52 -10.52 -15.98
C ARG A 90 -10.45 -11.19 -15.12
N GLN A 91 -9.99 -12.39 -15.46
CA GLN A 91 -8.84 -13.00 -14.78
C GLN A 91 -7.59 -12.13 -14.94
N ARG A 92 -7.32 -11.61 -16.15
CA ARG A 92 -6.22 -10.66 -16.40
C ARG A 92 -6.37 -9.39 -15.58
N MET A 93 -7.55 -8.79 -15.60
CA MET A 93 -7.84 -7.59 -14.81
C MET A 93 -7.63 -7.83 -13.31
N PHE A 94 -8.09 -8.97 -12.78
CA PHE A 94 -7.92 -9.34 -11.39
C PHE A 94 -6.43 -9.43 -10.99
N ILE A 95 -5.61 -10.12 -11.79
CA ILE A 95 -4.16 -10.20 -11.54
C ILE A 95 -3.52 -8.81 -11.63
N THR A 96 -3.93 -7.98 -12.60
CA THR A 96 -3.40 -6.60 -12.71
C THR A 96 -3.78 -5.71 -11.53
N LEU A 97 -4.95 -5.94 -10.91
CA LEU A 97 -5.35 -5.22 -9.71
C LEU A 97 -4.53 -5.67 -8.50
N LEU A 98 -4.31 -6.98 -8.33
CA LEU A 98 -3.42 -7.51 -7.29
C LEU A 98 -1.99 -6.96 -7.43
N THR A 99 -1.47 -6.89 -8.65
CA THR A 99 -0.11 -6.38 -8.91
C THR A 99 -0.02 -4.88 -8.68
N SER A 100 -1.04 -4.11 -9.08
CA SER A 100 -1.11 -2.67 -8.81
C SER A 100 -1.19 -2.37 -7.31
N LEU A 101 -1.93 -3.20 -6.55
CA LEU A 101 -2.02 -3.11 -5.09
C LEU A 101 -0.63 -3.34 -4.47
N GLN A 102 0.08 -4.40 -4.88
CA GLN A 102 1.46 -4.63 -4.40
C GLN A 102 2.38 -3.46 -4.75
N LEU A 103 2.29 -2.91 -5.98
CA LEU A 103 3.12 -1.80 -6.40
C LEU A 103 2.90 -0.55 -5.53
N PHE A 104 1.65 -0.19 -5.24
CA PHE A 104 1.34 0.94 -4.37
C PHE A 104 1.81 0.71 -2.93
N LEU A 105 1.67 -0.51 -2.39
CA LEU A 105 2.20 -0.83 -1.05
C LEU A 105 3.72 -0.74 -0.97
N VAL A 106 4.42 -1.27 -1.99
CA VAL A 106 5.88 -1.19 -2.05
C VAL A 106 6.34 0.27 -2.10
N LEU A 107 5.68 1.11 -2.90
CA LEU A 107 5.98 2.54 -2.96
C LEU A 107 5.63 3.27 -1.66
N ALA A 108 4.52 2.92 -1.00
CA ALA A 108 4.13 3.53 0.27
C ALA A 108 5.16 3.23 1.37
N PHE A 109 5.55 1.97 1.56
CA PHE A 109 6.49 1.60 2.62
C PHE A 109 7.94 2.03 2.35
N SER A 110 8.29 2.34 1.10
CA SER A 110 9.64 2.85 0.77
C SER A 110 9.71 4.37 0.63
N ALA A 111 8.60 5.10 0.71
CA ALA A 111 8.58 6.55 0.52
C ALA A 111 9.31 7.31 1.63
N THR A 112 10.23 8.21 1.25
CA THR A 112 10.91 9.11 2.21
C THR A 112 10.15 10.40 2.48
N GLU A 113 9.35 10.86 1.52
CA GLU A 113 8.53 12.07 1.65
C GLU A 113 7.12 11.72 2.13
N MET A 114 6.62 12.39 3.18
CA MET A 114 5.32 12.07 3.78
C MET A 114 4.13 12.31 2.84
N ILE A 115 4.22 13.28 1.91
CA ILE A 115 3.19 13.45 0.86
C ILE A 115 3.18 12.26 -0.10
N MET A 116 4.36 11.76 -0.48
CA MET A 116 4.45 10.59 -1.37
C MET A 116 3.88 9.36 -0.68
N PHE A 117 4.19 9.17 0.61
CA PHE A 117 3.55 8.16 1.44
C PHE A 117 2.01 8.30 1.38
N TYR A 118 1.47 9.50 1.65
CA TYR A 118 0.03 9.75 1.63
C TYR A 118 -0.61 9.40 0.27
N ILE A 119 -0.04 9.86 -0.84
CA ILE A 119 -0.58 9.61 -2.18
C ILE A 119 -0.60 8.11 -2.48
N MET A 120 0.51 7.39 -2.19
CA MET A 120 0.57 5.95 -2.43
C MET A 120 -0.36 5.17 -1.50
N PHE A 121 -0.47 5.62 -0.26
CA PHE A 121 -1.35 5.03 0.75
C PHE A 121 -2.84 5.16 0.39
N GLU A 122 -3.25 6.28 -0.19
CA GLU A 122 -4.62 6.45 -0.71
C GLU A 122 -4.80 5.76 -2.06
N ALA A 123 -3.76 5.69 -2.91
CA ALA A 123 -3.82 4.96 -4.17
C ALA A 123 -4.13 3.46 -3.99
N THR A 124 -3.73 2.85 -2.86
CA THR A 124 -4.11 1.47 -2.53
C THR A 124 -5.62 1.25 -2.40
N LEU A 125 -6.40 2.30 -2.12
CA LEU A 125 -7.86 2.22 -2.02
C LEU A 125 -8.50 1.89 -3.36
N ILE A 126 -7.91 2.31 -4.48
CA ILE A 126 -8.51 2.12 -5.81
C ILE A 126 -8.51 0.63 -6.18
N PRO A 127 -7.37 -0.10 -6.18
CA PRO A 127 -7.40 -1.53 -6.49
C PRO A 127 -8.22 -2.34 -5.50
N THR A 128 -8.15 -2.01 -4.20
CA THR A 128 -8.89 -2.74 -3.15
C THR A 128 -10.40 -2.58 -3.30
N LEU A 129 -10.88 -1.36 -3.56
CA LEU A 129 -12.30 -1.09 -3.82
C LEU A 129 -12.81 -1.90 -5.01
N VAL A 130 -12.07 -1.89 -6.12
CA VAL A 130 -12.46 -2.63 -7.33
C VAL A 130 -12.47 -4.13 -7.05
N LEU A 131 -11.50 -4.66 -6.30
CA LEU A 131 -11.47 -6.06 -5.89
C LEU A 131 -12.71 -6.44 -5.05
N ILE A 132 -13.05 -5.66 -4.03
CA ILE A 132 -14.20 -5.91 -3.13
C ILE A 132 -15.51 -5.86 -3.90
N THR A 133 -15.75 -4.77 -4.62
CA THR A 133 -17.05 -4.51 -5.28
C THR A 133 -17.31 -5.44 -6.46
N ARG A 134 -16.26 -5.89 -7.17
CA ARG A 134 -16.40 -6.70 -8.38
C ARG A 134 -16.29 -8.20 -8.12
N TRP A 135 -15.36 -8.64 -7.27
CA TRP A 135 -15.09 -10.06 -7.02
C TRP A 135 -15.46 -10.52 -5.61
N GLY A 136 -16.07 -9.67 -4.77
CA GLY A 136 -16.71 -10.12 -3.53
C GLY A 136 -17.88 -11.06 -3.81
N ASN A 137 -18.04 -12.13 -3.04
CA ASN A 137 -19.08 -13.15 -3.27
C ASN A 137 -20.49 -12.70 -2.87
N GLN A 138 -20.62 -11.87 -1.83
CA GLN A 138 -21.91 -11.51 -1.24
C GLN A 138 -22.53 -10.28 -1.93
N THR A 139 -23.85 -10.20 -1.98
CA THR A 139 -24.60 -9.04 -2.51
C THR A 139 -24.29 -7.76 -1.74
N ALA A 140 -24.01 -7.86 -0.45
CA ALA A 140 -23.60 -6.76 0.43
C ALA A 140 -22.23 -6.14 0.07
N ARG A 141 -21.48 -6.68 -0.90
CA ARG A 141 -20.17 -6.18 -1.32
C ARG A 141 -20.16 -4.73 -1.79
N LEU A 142 -21.26 -4.26 -2.38
CA LEU A 142 -21.37 -2.86 -2.81
C LEU A 142 -21.46 -1.94 -1.58
N ASN A 143 -22.28 -2.31 -0.59
CA ASN A 143 -22.38 -1.57 0.66
C ASN A 143 -21.04 -1.61 1.41
N ALA A 144 -20.42 -2.77 1.54
CA ALA A 144 -19.09 -2.91 2.15
C ALA A 144 -18.04 -2.03 1.45
N GLY A 145 -18.03 -2.00 0.12
CA GLY A 145 -17.18 -1.12 -0.67
C GLY A 145 -17.43 0.37 -0.41
N THR A 146 -18.70 0.79 -0.30
CA THR A 146 -19.02 2.18 0.03
C THR A 146 -18.58 2.56 1.44
N TYR A 147 -18.78 1.69 2.44
CA TYR A 147 -18.32 1.92 3.80
C TYR A 147 -16.79 2.02 3.85
N PHE A 148 -16.08 1.09 3.20
CA PHE A 148 -14.63 1.11 3.11
C PHE A 148 -14.11 2.43 2.53
N LEU A 149 -14.69 2.90 1.40
CA LEU A 149 -14.27 4.13 0.74
C LEU A 149 -14.52 5.37 1.60
N PHE A 150 -15.74 5.55 2.11
CA PHE A 150 -16.08 6.77 2.83
C PHE A 150 -15.38 6.86 4.18
N TYR A 151 -15.23 5.74 4.90
CA TYR A 151 -14.50 5.75 6.17
C TYR A 151 -13.04 6.11 5.93
N THR A 152 -12.38 5.45 4.98
CA THR A 152 -10.96 5.70 4.71
C THR A 152 -10.68 7.12 4.21
N LEU A 153 -11.51 7.65 3.29
CA LEU A 153 -11.37 9.03 2.80
C LEU A 153 -11.67 10.08 3.87
N ALA A 154 -12.74 9.90 4.65
CA ALA A 154 -13.04 10.82 5.74
C ALA A 154 -11.93 10.81 6.80
N GLY A 155 -11.30 9.66 7.01
CA GLY A 155 -10.14 9.48 7.86
C GLY A 155 -8.88 10.17 7.33
N SER A 156 -8.65 10.08 6.01
CA SER A 156 -7.39 10.48 5.37
C SER A 156 -7.32 11.97 5.02
N LEU A 157 -8.44 12.65 4.78
CA LEU A 157 -8.44 14.08 4.46
C LEU A 157 -7.87 14.98 5.59
N PRO A 158 -8.19 14.75 6.89
CA PRO A 158 -7.54 15.47 7.98
C PRO A 158 -6.03 15.30 8.01
N LEU A 159 -5.52 14.10 7.66
CA LEU A 159 -4.09 13.85 7.56
C LEU A 159 -3.46 14.70 6.44
N LEU A 160 -4.11 14.82 5.27
CA LEU A 160 -3.61 15.68 4.19
C LEU A 160 -3.46 17.13 4.65
N VAL A 161 -4.49 17.68 5.30
CA VAL A 161 -4.46 19.05 5.83
C VAL A 161 -3.33 19.19 6.85
N ALA A 162 -3.17 18.22 7.74
CA ALA A 162 -2.11 18.23 8.74
C ALA A 162 -0.70 18.21 8.12
N LEU A 163 -0.49 17.41 7.06
CA LEU A 163 0.79 17.37 6.33
C LEU A 163 1.08 18.69 5.60
N LEU A 164 0.08 19.33 4.99
CA LEU A 164 0.26 20.63 4.34
C LEU A 164 0.62 21.74 5.34
N VAL A 165 -0.01 21.73 6.52
CA VAL A 165 0.35 22.65 7.61
C VAL A 165 1.79 22.40 8.07
N LEU A 166 2.18 21.12 8.22
CA LEU A 166 3.54 20.74 8.60
C LEU A 166 4.55 21.25 7.57
N GLN A 167 4.33 20.98 6.28
CA GLN A 167 5.17 21.46 5.18
C GLN A 167 5.37 22.98 5.19
N ASN A 168 4.31 23.74 5.47
CA ASN A 168 4.40 25.21 5.54
C ASN A 168 5.21 25.70 6.75
N SER A 169 5.20 24.95 7.85
CA SER A 169 5.94 25.30 9.08
C SER A 169 7.42 24.88 9.06
N THR A 170 7.72 23.66 8.62
CA THR A 170 9.08 23.08 8.65
C THR A 170 9.83 23.23 7.33
N GLY A 171 9.13 23.62 6.25
CA GLY A 171 9.68 23.75 4.90
C GLY A 171 9.96 22.41 4.19
N THR A 172 9.94 21.28 4.91
CA THR A 172 10.21 19.94 4.36
C THR A 172 9.34 18.87 5.04
N LEU A 173 9.00 17.83 4.28
CA LEU A 173 8.27 16.64 4.73
C LEU A 173 9.08 15.36 4.56
N SER A 174 10.37 15.48 4.29
CA SER A 174 11.25 14.33 4.16
C SER A 174 11.51 13.76 5.55
N LEU A 175 11.25 12.47 5.74
CA LEU A 175 11.48 11.77 7.01
C LEU A 175 12.95 11.84 7.45
N LEU A 176 13.87 12.00 6.50
CA LEU A 176 15.30 12.12 6.75
C LEU A 176 15.68 13.50 7.31
N THR A 177 15.08 14.59 6.83
CA THR A 177 15.39 15.95 7.30
C THR A 177 14.54 16.36 8.49
N LEU A 178 13.31 15.85 8.60
CA LEU A 178 12.36 16.24 9.63
C LEU A 178 12.85 15.87 11.04
N GLN A 179 13.68 14.83 11.18
CA GLN A 179 14.34 14.47 12.44
C GLN A 179 15.23 15.58 13.01
N TYR A 180 15.70 16.50 12.17
CA TYR A 180 16.54 17.63 12.56
C TYR A 180 15.77 18.95 12.64
N SER A 181 14.46 18.94 12.40
CA SER A 181 13.61 20.13 12.53
C SER A 181 13.22 20.39 13.97
N ASP A 182 13.00 21.66 14.31
CA ASP A 182 12.60 22.04 15.66
C ASP A 182 11.26 21.38 16.06
N PRO A 183 11.16 20.79 17.26
CA PRO A 183 9.95 20.12 17.67
C PRO A 183 8.79 21.10 17.84
N ILE A 184 7.65 20.79 17.25
CA ILE A 184 6.42 21.56 17.41
C ILE A 184 5.89 21.33 18.84
N SER A 185 5.96 22.36 19.68
CA SER A 185 5.46 22.25 21.06
C SER A 185 3.92 22.07 21.09
N PRO A 186 3.38 21.01 21.72
CA PRO A 186 1.94 20.74 21.73
C PRO A 186 1.20 21.55 22.82
N THR A 187 1.40 22.87 22.83
CA THR A 187 0.88 23.74 23.90
C THR A 187 -0.52 24.27 23.63
N THR A 188 -0.90 24.39 22.35
CA THR A 188 -2.17 25.01 21.93
C THR A 188 -3.25 23.99 21.57
N TYR A 189 -4.53 24.37 21.67
CA TYR A 189 -5.63 23.52 21.18
C TYR A 189 -5.49 23.19 19.69
N ALA A 190 -4.93 24.10 18.89
CA ALA A 190 -4.64 23.87 17.47
C ALA A 190 -3.63 22.73 17.27
N SER A 191 -2.54 22.70 18.05
CA SER A 191 -1.55 21.62 17.98
C SER A 191 -2.13 20.25 18.38
N LYS A 192 -3.06 20.22 19.34
CA LYS A 192 -3.78 18.99 19.72
C LYS A 192 -4.70 18.49 18.61
N LEU A 193 -5.43 19.40 17.95
CA LEU A 193 -6.29 19.06 16.80
C LEU A 193 -5.45 18.60 15.59
N TRP A 194 -4.31 19.24 15.33
CA TRP A 194 -3.37 18.82 14.30
C TRP A 194 -2.85 17.39 14.56
N TRP A 195 -2.43 17.11 15.79
CA TRP A 195 -2.00 15.77 16.20
C TRP A 195 -3.11 14.73 16.03
N ALA A 196 -4.35 15.06 16.42
CA ALA A 196 -5.50 14.19 16.18
C ALA A 196 -5.72 13.94 14.68
N GLY A 197 -5.59 14.98 13.84
CA GLY A 197 -5.68 14.86 12.38
C GLY A 197 -4.60 13.96 11.78
N CYS A 198 -3.37 14.01 12.31
CA CYS A 198 -2.28 13.10 11.91
C CYS A 198 -2.60 11.63 12.22
N LEU A 199 -3.25 11.35 13.35
CA LEU A 199 -3.51 9.96 13.77
C LEU A 199 -4.77 9.36 13.13
N LEU A 200 -5.81 10.17 12.95
CA LEU A 200 -7.15 9.68 12.60
C LEU A 200 -7.17 8.82 11.33
N ALA A 201 -6.37 9.15 10.32
CA ALA A 201 -6.23 8.35 9.10
C ALA A 201 -5.74 6.92 9.36
N PHE A 202 -4.76 6.76 10.26
CA PHE A 202 -4.22 5.46 10.64
C PHE A 202 -5.19 4.69 11.55
N LEU A 203 -5.91 5.40 12.42
CA LEU A 203 -6.92 4.80 13.31
C LEU A 203 -8.15 4.26 12.57
N VAL A 204 -8.44 4.76 11.37
CA VAL A 204 -9.53 4.20 10.55
C VAL A 204 -9.06 2.98 9.76
N LYS A 205 -7.81 3.00 9.25
CA LYS A 205 -7.23 1.89 8.48
C LYS A 205 -6.73 0.72 9.35
N MET A 206 -6.28 0.98 10.58
CA MET A 206 -6.23 -0.05 11.63
C MET A 206 -7.63 -0.12 12.22
N PRO A 207 -8.43 -1.18 12.00
CA PRO A 207 -9.84 -1.21 12.42
C PRO A 207 -9.95 -1.21 13.95
N LEU A 208 -9.89 -0.02 14.56
CA LEU A 208 -10.06 0.17 15.98
C LEU A 208 -11.52 0.00 16.36
N TYR A 209 -11.73 -0.38 17.61
CA TYR A 209 -13.05 -0.50 18.20
C TYR A 209 -13.82 0.82 18.03
N GLY A 210 -14.97 0.77 17.36
CA GLY A 210 -15.76 1.94 16.94
C GLY A 210 -15.70 2.26 15.42
N PHE A 211 -14.56 2.04 14.76
CA PHE A 211 -14.40 2.26 13.30
C PHE A 211 -14.37 0.95 12.49
N HIS A 212 -14.42 -0.21 13.14
CA HIS A 212 -14.36 -1.54 12.51
C HIS A 212 -15.56 -1.95 11.63
N LEU A 213 -16.62 -1.13 11.54
CA LEU A 213 -17.87 -1.51 10.88
C LEU A 213 -17.73 -1.80 9.38
N TRP A 214 -16.62 -1.40 8.76
CA TRP A 214 -16.32 -1.71 7.36
C TRP A 214 -15.69 -3.10 7.15
N LEU A 215 -15.22 -3.79 8.20
CA LEU A 215 -14.46 -5.04 8.12
C LEU A 215 -15.16 -6.36 8.60
N PRO A 216 -16.49 -6.45 8.86
CA PRO A 216 -17.07 -7.65 9.48
C PRO A 216 -16.89 -8.93 8.66
#